data_AF-A0A6P4XVB2-F1
#
_entry.id   AF-A0A6P4XVB2-F1
#
_cell.length_a   1.000
_cell.length_b   1.000
_cell.length_c   1.000
_cell.angle_alpha   90.00
_cell.angle_beta   90.00
_cell.angle_gamma   90.00
#
_symmetry.space_group_name_H-M   'P 1'
#
loop_
_entity.id
_entity.type
_entity.pdbx_description
1 polymer ?
#
loop_
_entity_poly.entity_id
_entity_poly.type
_entity_poly.pdbx_seq_one_letter_code
_entity_poly.pdbx_strand_id
1 'polypeptide(L)'
;MGTLKAANDLLILRQFEEALDLCKNELKGLPDDKRNGTLAESLSVVAVQAFAELNRWQEVLPFVQDVFGGLEKIPPQVLQLCIALHSKMQDFAPITMVTEAWLAAPQNQEAGGLTRVAEAYILLVLLPHSKFDDIRALVEGHPIITEDRRKAFLQLVEAEERSLEEREGQTSSQGADSVNKQQGAMVTVMSWIKYNMLPTRPARPVTIAVLLGVIGVVLTLTLKRRKAFLQLLW
;
A
#
# COMPACT_ATOMS: atom_id res chain seq x y z
N MET A 1 -18.07 -11.96 15.77
CA MET A 1 -16.69 -11.79 16.29
C MET A 1 -15.90 -13.09 16.38
N GLY A 2 -16.53 -14.25 16.63
CA GLY A 2 -15.82 -15.55 16.65
C GLY A 2 -15.07 -15.89 15.35
N THR A 3 -15.71 -15.69 14.19
CA THR A 3 -15.12 -16.04 12.89
C THR A 3 -13.85 -15.25 12.56
N LEU A 4 -13.83 -13.93 12.81
CA LEU A 4 -12.65 -13.11 12.55
C LEU A 4 -11.46 -13.52 13.43
N LYS A 5 -11.70 -13.84 14.70
CA LYS A 5 -10.65 -14.34 15.60
C LYS A 5 -10.10 -15.67 15.08
N ALA A 6 -10.98 -16.61 14.75
CA ALA A 6 -10.58 -17.91 14.19
C ALA A 6 -9.78 -17.77 12.89
N ALA A 7 -10.19 -16.87 11.98
CA ALA A 7 -9.44 -16.61 10.75
C ALA A 7 -8.04 -16.05 11.02
N ASN A 8 -7.88 -15.15 12.02
CA ASN A 8 -6.57 -14.68 12.44
C ASN A 8 -5.73 -15.77 13.10
N ASP A 9 -6.34 -16.62 13.93
CA ASP A 9 -5.63 -17.74 14.57
C ASP A 9 -5.09 -18.71 13.50
N LEU A 10 -5.87 -19.04 12.47
CA LEU A 10 -5.43 -19.84 11.33
C LEU A 10 -4.28 -19.16 10.56
N LEU A 11 -4.36 -17.86 10.32
CA LEU A 11 -3.30 -17.08 9.68
C LEU A 11 -1.98 -17.14 10.48
N ILE A 12 -2.05 -17.02 11.82
CA ILE A 12 -0.89 -17.12 12.73
C ILE A 12 -0.30 -18.54 12.70
N LEU A 13 -1.16 -19.56 12.67
CA LEU A 13 -0.78 -20.97 12.58
C LEU A 13 -0.31 -21.39 11.17
N ARG A 14 -0.26 -20.44 10.22
CA ARG A 14 0.13 -20.65 8.81
C ARG A 14 -0.79 -21.60 8.05
N GLN A 15 -2.04 -21.69 8.50
CA GLN A 15 -3.13 -22.42 7.87
C GLN A 15 -3.85 -21.49 6.88
N PHE A 16 -3.14 -21.11 5.82
CA PHE A 16 -3.56 -19.99 4.96
C PHE A 16 -4.76 -20.32 4.08
N GLU A 17 -4.83 -21.54 3.52
CA GLU A 17 -6.00 -22.01 2.77
C GLU A 17 -7.25 -22.01 3.65
N GLU A 18 -7.14 -22.55 4.87
CA GLU A 18 -8.25 -22.63 5.82
C GLU A 18 -8.69 -21.23 6.29
N ALA A 19 -7.74 -20.33 6.54
CA ALA A 19 -8.04 -18.93 6.85
C ALA A 19 -8.78 -18.25 5.70
N LEU A 20 -8.32 -18.46 4.46
CA LEU A 20 -8.93 -17.88 3.26
C LEU A 20 -10.33 -18.41 3.01
N ASP A 21 -10.54 -19.73 3.13
CA ASP A 21 -11.84 -20.37 2.95
C ASP A 21 -12.83 -19.91 4.01
N LEU A 22 -12.40 -19.80 5.27
CA LEU A 22 -13.22 -19.28 6.35
C LEU A 22 -13.66 -17.84 6.06
N CYS A 23 -12.72 -16.97 5.66
CA CYS A 23 -13.03 -15.59 5.29
C CYS A 23 -14.01 -15.54 4.10
N LYS A 24 -13.76 -16.30 3.03
CA LYS A 24 -14.63 -16.33 1.84
C LYS A 24 -16.04 -16.79 2.17
N ASN A 25 -16.18 -17.83 2.98
CA ASN A 25 -17.48 -18.38 3.35
C ASN A 25 -18.27 -17.40 4.22
N GLU A 26 -17.62 -16.77 5.21
CA GLU A 26 -18.26 -15.77 6.05
C GLU A 26 -18.69 -14.53 5.23
N LEU A 27 -17.81 -14.02 4.36
CA LEU A 27 -18.09 -12.87 3.49
C LEU A 27 -19.24 -13.14 2.51
N LYS A 28 -19.31 -14.35 1.92
CA LYS A 28 -20.43 -14.76 1.05
C LYS A 28 -21.76 -14.81 1.80
N GLY A 29 -21.74 -15.17 3.08
CA GLY A 29 -22.92 -15.23 3.93
C GLY A 29 -23.38 -13.88 4.50
N LEU A 30 -22.60 -12.80 4.31
CA LEU A 30 -23.00 -11.48 4.78
C LEU A 30 -24.16 -10.92 3.96
N PRO A 31 -25.19 -10.35 4.61
CA PRO A 31 -26.22 -9.61 3.90
C PRO A 31 -25.64 -8.32 3.31
N ASP A 32 -26.24 -7.84 2.23
CA ASP A 32 -25.69 -6.74 1.43
C ASP A 32 -25.47 -5.44 2.21
N ASP A 33 -26.33 -5.16 3.19
CA ASP A 33 -26.22 -4.00 4.10
C ASP A 33 -24.98 -4.07 5.00
N LYS A 34 -24.38 -5.26 5.19
CA LYS A 34 -23.18 -5.48 6.01
C LYS A 34 -21.90 -5.67 5.21
N ARG A 35 -21.98 -5.74 3.88
CA ARG A 35 -20.80 -5.90 3.00
C ARG A 35 -19.84 -4.71 3.08
N ASN A 36 -20.34 -3.52 3.43
CA ASN A 36 -19.52 -2.32 3.65
C ASN A 36 -19.19 -2.08 5.13
N GLY A 37 -19.43 -3.07 6.00
CA GLY A 37 -19.21 -2.96 7.44
C GLY A 37 -17.80 -3.37 7.87
N THR A 38 -17.44 -3.00 9.11
CA THR A 38 -16.13 -3.29 9.72
C THR A 38 -15.76 -4.78 9.73
N LEU A 39 -16.73 -5.69 9.83
CA LEU A 39 -16.48 -7.12 9.78
C LEU A 39 -16.02 -7.56 8.39
N ALA A 40 -16.67 -7.09 7.32
CA ALA A 40 -16.31 -7.41 5.95
C ALA A 40 -14.91 -6.86 5.61
N GLU A 41 -14.62 -5.63 6.04
CA GLU A 41 -13.30 -5.02 5.93
C GLU A 41 -12.23 -5.86 6.65
N SER A 42 -12.47 -6.24 7.90
CA SER A 42 -11.52 -7.01 8.71
C SER A 42 -11.26 -8.42 8.14
N LEU A 43 -12.30 -9.12 7.69
CA LEU A 43 -12.17 -10.43 7.06
C LEU A 43 -11.45 -10.32 5.70
N SER A 44 -11.70 -9.25 4.95
CA SER A 44 -11.00 -9.01 3.68
C SER A 44 -9.52 -8.75 3.89
N VAL A 45 -9.13 -8.04 4.96
CA VAL A 45 -7.71 -7.88 5.33
C VAL A 45 -7.04 -9.24 5.56
N VAL A 46 -7.66 -10.12 6.33
CA VAL A 46 -7.15 -11.48 6.59
C VAL A 46 -7.08 -12.30 5.30
N ALA A 47 -8.12 -12.24 4.46
CA ALA A 47 -8.16 -12.93 3.17
C ALA A 47 -7.04 -12.46 2.23
N VAL A 48 -6.81 -11.14 2.10
CA VAL A 48 -5.73 -10.59 1.27
C VAL A 48 -4.36 -11.01 1.79
N GLN A 49 -4.17 -11.04 3.11
CA GLN A 49 -2.96 -11.60 3.71
C GLN A 49 -2.79 -13.07 3.32
N ALA A 50 -3.83 -13.91 3.46
CA ALA A 50 -3.78 -15.31 3.05
C ALA A 50 -3.48 -15.48 1.55
N PHE A 51 -4.08 -14.67 0.67
CA PHE A 51 -3.72 -14.68 -0.76
C PHE A 51 -2.24 -14.37 -1.00
N ALA A 52 -1.67 -13.41 -0.27
CA ALA A 52 -0.25 -13.07 -0.37
C ALA A 52 0.63 -14.25 0.07
N GLU A 53 0.27 -14.94 1.15
CA GLU A 53 1.00 -16.11 1.68
C GLU A 53 0.94 -17.31 0.73
N LEU A 54 -0.19 -17.47 0.05
CA LEU A 54 -0.41 -18.52 -0.94
C LEU A 54 0.16 -18.19 -2.32
N ASN A 55 0.81 -17.04 -2.48
CA ASN A 55 1.36 -16.59 -3.75
C ASN A 55 0.27 -16.47 -4.84
N ARG A 56 -0.93 -16.01 -4.44
CA ARG A 56 -2.14 -15.88 -5.27
C ARG A 56 -2.62 -14.43 -5.35
N TRP A 57 -1.68 -13.48 -5.48
CA TRP A 57 -1.98 -12.05 -5.43
C TRP A 57 -2.88 -11.58 -6.59
N GLN A 58 -2.81 -12.24 -7.75
CA GLN A 58 -3.62 -11.93 -8.93
C GLN A 58 -5.13 -12.12 -8.67
N GLU A 59 -5.49 -12.95 -7.71
CA GLU A 59 -6.88 -13.21 -7.34
C GLU A 59 -7.45 -12.16 -6.37
N VAL A 60 -6.61 -11.29 -5.80
CA VAL A 60 -7.02 -10.33 -4.77
C VAL A 60 -7.99 -9.29 -5.31
N LEU A 61 -7.68 -8.63 -6.42
CA LEU A 61 -8.55 -7.59 -6.99
C LEU A 61 -9.92 -8.13 -7.41
N PRO A 62 -10.03 -9.26 -8.14
CA PRO A 62 -11.32 -9.90 -8.40
C PRO A 62 -12.09 -10.25 -7.12
N PHE A 63 -11.39 -10.75 -6.09
CA PHE A 63 -12.02 -11.11 -4.83
C PHE A 63 -12.59 -9.90 -4.09
N VAL A 64 -11.81 -8.82 -3.89
CA VAL A 64 -12.31 -7.64 -3.17
C VAL A 64 -13.39 -6.90 -3.96
N GLN A 65 -13.31 -6.92 -5.29
CA GLN A 65 -14.38 -6.39 -6.15
C GLN A 65 -15.69 -7.13 -5.94
N ASP A 66 -15.67 -8.46 -5.88
CA ASP A 66 -16.85 -9.30 -5.63
C ASP A 66 -17.44 -9.05 -4.23
N VAL A 67 -16.58 -8.92 -3.21
CA VAL A 67 -17.00 -8.69 -1.83
C VAL A 67 -17.74 -7.34 -1.68
N PHE A 68 -17.18 -6.26 -2.22
CA PHE A 68 -17.71 -4.90 -2.04
C PHE A 68 -18.63 -4.42 -3.18
N GLY A 69 -18.80 -5.24 -4.22
CA GLY A 69 -19.69 -4.93 -5.36
C GLY A 69 -19.22 -3.74 -6.19
N GLY A 70 -17.91 -3.57 -6.34
CA GLY A 70 -17.27 -2.49 -7.10
C GLY A 70 -15.87 -2.16 -6.57
N LEU A 71 -14.96 -1.81 -7.47
CA LEU A 71 -13.59 -1.43 -7.10
C LEU A 71 -13.56 -0.09 -6.35
N GLU A 72 -14.46 0.82 -6.70
CA GLU A 72 -14.66 2.12 -6.09
C GLU A 72 -15.28 2.07 -4.68
N LYS A 73 -15.77 0.89 -4.26
CA LYS A 73 -16.38 0.64 -2.95
C LYS A 73 -15.46 -0.07 -1.97
N ILE A 74 -14.24 -0.43 -2.42
CA ILE A 74 -13.26 -1.08 -1.56
C ILE A 74 -12.93 -0.15 -0.37
N PRO A 75 -12.95 -0.65 0.87
CA PRO A 75 -12.54 0.13 2.03
C PRO A 75 -11.09 0.60 1.91
N PRO A 76 -10.76 1.84 2.33
CA PRO A 76 -9.41 2.40 2.16
C PRO A 76 -8.28 1.52 2.70
N GLN A 77 -8.50 0.82 3.82
CA GLN A 77 -7.51 -0.07 4.41
C GLN A 77 -7.25 -1.30 3.55
N VAL A 78 -8.31 -1.89 2.96
CA VAL A 78 -8.20 -3.04 2.06
C VAL A 78 -7.48 -2.62 0.77
N LEU A 79 -7.80 -1.45 0.23
CA LEU A 79 -7.12 -0.95 -0.97
C LEU A 79 -5.63 -0.67 -0.73
N GLN A 80 -5.26 -0.06 0.40
CA GLN A 80 -3.84 0.11 0.76
C GLN A 80 -3.08 -1.21 0.81
N LEU A 81 -3.73 -2.25 1.33
CA LEU A 81 -3.16 -3.59 1.39
C LEU A 81 -2.96 -4.19 -0.01
N CYS A 82 -3.92 -3.99 -0.91
CA CYS A 82 -3.81 -4.37 -2.31
C CYS A 82 -2.67 -3.61 -3.00
N ILE A 83 -2.54 -2.30 -2.78
CA ILE A 83 -1.44 -1.46 -3.30
C ILE A 83 -0.09 -2.03 -2.89
N ALA A 84 0.08 -2.30 -1.59
CA ALA A 84 1.32 -2.84 -1.06
C ALA A 84 1.65 -4.23 -1.64
N LEU A 85 0.65 -5.10 -1.78
CA LEU A 85 0.84 -6.44 -2.32
C LEU A 85 1.24 -6.41 -3.80
N HIS A 86 0.47 -5.73 -4.64
CA HIS A 86 0.75 -5.65 -6.08
C HIS A 86 2.08 -4.94 -6.35
N SER A 87 2.38 -3.87 -5.62
CA SER A 87 3.69 -3.19 -5.72
C SER A 87 4.85 -4.13 -5.40
N LYS A 88 4.73 -4.91 -4.31
CA LYS A 88 5.74 -5.90 -3.93
C LYS A 88 5.94 -6.97 -5.01
N MET A 89 4.87 -7.37 -5.69
CA MET A 89 4.90 -8.37 -6.76
C MET A 89 5.21 -7.76 -8.14
N GLN A 90 5.53 -6.47 -8.21
CA GLN A 90 5.77 -5.72 -9.43
C GLN A 90 4.60 -5.74 -10.44
N ASP A 91 3.38 -5.93 -9.95
CA ASP A 91 2.17 -6.03 -10.76
C ASP A 91 1.42 -4.69 -10.78
N PHE A 92 2.03 -3.69 -11.45
CA PHE A 92 1.62 -2.29 -11.34
C PHE A 92 0.40 -1.92 -12.19
N ALA A 93 0.22 -2.52 -13.36
CA ALA A 93 -0.85 -2.11 -14.28
C ALA A 93 -2.26 -2.29 -13.69
N PRO A 94 -2.62 -3.45 -13.09
CA PRO A 94 -3.94 -3.63 -12.49
C PRO A 94 -4.17 -2.66 -11.32
N ILE A 95 -3.15 -2.52 -10.45
CA ILE A 95 -3.31 -1.73 -9.23
C ILE A 95 -3.34 -0.22 -9.49
N THR A 96 -2.62 0.28 -10.51
CA THR A 96 -2.74 1.66 -10.99
C THR A 96 -4.16 1.95 -11.44
N MET A 97 -4.72 1.12 -12.32
CA MET A 97 -6.09 1.29 -12.83
C MET A 97 -7.11 1.34 -11.68
N VAL A 98 -7.05 0.40 -10.74
CA VAL A 98 -7.96 0.36 -9.59
C VAL A 98 -7.80 1.58 -8.70
N THR A 99 -6.56 1.97 -8.40
CA THR A 99 -6.29 3.06 -7.45
C THR A 99 -6.71 4.41 -8.02
N GLU A 100 -6.45 4.67 -9.31
CA GLU A 100 -6.88 5.90 -9.97
C GLU A 100 -8.40 5.99 -10.06
N ALA A 101 -9.08 4.90 -10.43
CA ALA A 101 -10.54 4.85 -10.43
C ALA A 101 -11.13 5.11 -9.03
N TRP A 102 -10.51 4.55 -7.99
CA TRP A 102 -10.94 4.75 -6.60
C TRP A 102 -10.71 6.20 -6.14
N LEU A 103 -9.55 6.79 -6.45
CA LEU A 103 -9.19 8.17 -6.11
C LEU A 103 -10.05 9.20 -6.85
N ALA A 104 -10.49 8.91 -8.07
CA ALA A 104 -11.35 9.78 -8.86
C ALA A 104 -12.84 9.71 -8.46
N ALA A 105 -13.24 8.68 -7.70
CA ALA A 105 -14.64 8.44 -7.40
C ALA A 105 -15.21 9.50 -6.42
N PRO A 106 -16.36 10.14 -6.72
CA PRO A 106 -16.95 11.20 -5.89
C PRO A 106 -17.20 10.78 -4.43
N GLN A 107 -17.65 9.54 -4.21
CA GLN A 107 -17.94 9.02 -2.87
C GLN A 107 -16.69 8.86 -2.00
N ASN A 108 -15.50 8.77 -2.60
CA ASN A 108 -14.24 8.60 -1.86
C ASN A 108 -13.60 9.93 -1.50
N GLN A 109 -14.08 11.04 -2.07
CA GLN A 109 -13.55 12.38 -1.77
C GLN A 109 -13.72 12.78 -0.31
N GLU A 110 -14.72 12.24 0.39
CA GLU A 110 -14.95 12.52 1.81
C GLU A 110 -14.61 11.32 2.71
N ALA A 111 -14.04 10.24 2.15
CA ALA A 111 -13.74 9.04 2.91
C ALA A 111 -12.56 9.26 3.87
N GLY A 112 -12.71 8.79 5.12
CA GLY A 112 -11.70 8.91 6.20
C GLY A 112 -10.36 8.18 5.96
N GLY A 113 -10.08 7.72 4.74
CA GLY A 113 -8.84 7.06 4.35
C GLY A 113 -8.26 7.53 3.01
N LEU A 114 -8.85 8.53 2.35
CA LEU A 114 -8.44 9.02 1.04
C LEU A 114 -6.96 9.42 0.98
N THR A 115 -6.50 10.27 1.91
CA THR A 115 -5.09 10.66 2.01
C THR A 115 -4.19 9.44 2.10
N ARG A 116 -4.55 8.45 2.92
CA ARG A 116 -3.72 7.27 3.15
C ARG A 116 -3.63 6.38 1.89
N VAL A 117 -4.69 6.31 1.09
CA VAL A 117 -4.67 5.61 -0.22
C VAL A 117 -3.77 6.36 -1.20
N ALA A 118 -3.91 7.68 -1.31
CA ALA A 118 -3.08 8.50 -2.19
C ALA A 118 -1.60 8.41 -1.83
N GLU A 119 -1.26 8.44 -0.54
CA GLU A 119 0.13 8.28 -0.07
C GLU A 119 0.70 6.90 -0.40
N ALA A 120 -0.07 5.85 -0.19
CA ALA A 120 0.35 4.50 -0.57
C ALA A 120 0.61 4.42 -2.08
N TYR A 121 -0.26 5.03 -2.90
CA TYR A 121 -0.10 5.06 -4.35
C TYR A 121 1.17 5.79 -4.77
N ILE A 122 1.40 7.00 -4.24
CA ILE A 122 2.60 7.80 -4.53
C ILE A 122 3.85 7.01 -4.17
N LEU A 123 3.94 6.50 -2.94
CA LEU A 123 5.16 5.92 -2.41
C LEU A 123 5.48 4.54 -2.99
N LEU A 124 4.46 3.72 -3.23
CA LEU A 124 4.63 2.31 -3.60
C LEU A 124 4.48 2.07 -5.10
N VAL A 125 3.87 3.00 -5.84
CA VAL A 125 3.63 2.84 -7.28
C VAL A 125 4.26 3.96 -8.08
N LEU A 126 3.86 5.22 -7.88
CA LEU A 126 4.30 6.31 -8.78
C LEU A 126 5.80 6.61 -8.63
N LEU A 127 6.29 6.76 -7.40
CA LEU A 127 7.66 7.18 -7.12
C LEU A 127 8.69 6.15 -7.63
N PRO A 128 8.53 4.83 -7.38
CA PRO A 128 9.46 3.82 -7.92
C PRO A 128 9.51 3.77 -9.46
N HIS A 129 8.51 4.31 -10.16
CA HIS A 129 8.43 4.37 -11.62
C HIS A 129 8.76 5.76 -12.19
N SER A 130 9.28 6.66 -11.37
CA SER A 130 9.64 8.03 -11.78
C SER A 130 8.47 8.77 -12.44
N LYS A 131 7.24 8.47 -12.01
CA LYS A 131 6.01 9.14 -12.47
C LYS A 131 5.82 10.48 -11.77
N PHE A 132 6.83 11.34 -11.85
CA PHE A 132 6.92 12.56 -11.06
C PHE A 132 5.81 13.57 -11.38
N ASP A 133 5.43 13.70 -12.64
CA ASP A 133 4.33 14.58 -13.05
C ASP A 133 2.98 14.11 -12.50
N ASP A 134 2.75 12.79 -12.49
CA ASP A 134 1.54 12.20 -11.89
C ASP A 134 1.50 12.43 -10.37
N ILE A 135 2.66 12.38 -9.70
CA ILE A 135 2.77 12.72 -8.26
C ILE A 135 2.42 14.19 -8.03
N ARG A 136 2.97 15.11 -8.82
CA ARG A 136 2.68 16.55 -8.71
C ARG A 136 1.20 16.82 -8.91
N ALA A 137 0.62 16.28 -9.99
CA ALA A 137 -0.80 16.43 -10.30
C ALA A 137 -1.70 15.92 -9.16
N LEU A 138 -1.37 14.76 -8.57
CA LEU A 138 -2.14 14.19 -7.46
C LEU A 138 -2.02 15.03 -6.18
N VAL A 139 -0.84 15.57 -5.90
CA VAL A 139 -0.56 16.37 -4.69
C VAL A 139 -1.16 17.77 -4.77
N GLU A 140 -1.17 18.39 -5.95
CA GLU A 140 -1.75 19.71 -6.19
C GLU A 140 -3.27 19.65 -6.34
N GLY A 141 -3.79 18.62 -7.00
CA GLY A 141 -5.21 18.46 -7.28
C GLY A 141 -6.06 18.05 -6.08
N HIS A 142 -5.45 17.57 -4.98
CA HIS A 142 -6.21 17.03 -3.86
C HIS A 142 -6.17 17.92 -2.60
N PRO A 143 -7.29 18.51 -2.16
CA PRO A 143 -7.34 19.37 -0.97
C PRO A 143 -7.10 18.63 0.37
N ILE A 144 -7.00 17.30 0.33
CA ILE A 144 -6.95 16.43 1.51
C ILE A 144 -5.50 16.05 1.88
N ILE A 145 -4.55 16.35 1.00
CA ILE A 145 -3.12 16.33 1.35
C ILE A 145 -2.80 17.68 2.00
N THR A 146 -2.52 17.66 3.30
CA THR A 146 -2.17 18.88 4.05
C THR A 146 -0.96 19.57 3.42
N GLU A 147 -0.87 20.90 3.49
CA GLU A 147 0.26 21.66 2.91
C GLU A 147 1.64 21.11 3.31
N ASP A 148 1.80 20.74 4.59
CA ASP A 148 3.04 20.13 5.10
C ASP A 148 3.39 18.81 4.40
N ARG A 149 2.38 18.00 4.08
CA ARG A 149 2.56 16.72 3.39
C ARG A 149 2.80 16.93 1.90
N ARG A 150 2.08 17.87 1.28
CA ARG A 150 2.32 18.30 -0.10
C ARG A 150 3.77 18.73 -0.30
N LYS A 151 4.25 19.63 0.56
CA LYS A 151 5.65 20.08 0.51
C LYS A 151 6.63 18.92 0.65
N ALA A 152 6.36 17.98 1.54
CA ALA A 152 7.23 16.80 1.73
C ALA A 152 7.28 15.90 0.48
N PHE A 153 6.15 15.69 -0.21
CA PHE A 153 6.13 14.92 -1.46
C PHE A 153 6.86 15.63 -2.59
N LEU A 154 6.68 16.94 -2.75
CA LEU A 154 7.38 17.70 -3.77
C LEU A 154 8.90 17.70 -3.55
N GLN A 155 9.34 17.86 -2.30
CA GLN A 155 10.77 17.74 -1.95
C GLN A 155 11.34 16.34 -2.22
N LEU A 156 10.53 15.29 -2.00
CA LEU A 156 10.93 13.93 -2.32
C LEU A 156 11.09 13.72 -3.83
N VAL A 157 10.17 14.26 -4.64
CA VAL A 157 10.26 14.24 -6.10
C VAL A 157 11.52 14.96 -6.58
N GLU A 158 11.77 16.18 -6.11
CA GLU A 158 12.98 16.95 -6.48
C GLU A 158 14.28 16.21 -6.12
N ALA A 159 14.31 15.53 -4.97
CA ALA A 159 15.48 14.76 -4.55
C ALA A 159 15.71 13.52 -5.43
N GLU A 160 14.64 12.80 -5.77
CA GLU A 160 14.72 11.63 -6.66
C GLU A 160 15.09 12.01 -8.09
N GLU A 161 14.52 13.08 -8.65
CA GLU A 161 14.89 13.63 -9.96
C GLU A 161 16.38 13.99 -10.04
N ARG A 162 16.88 14.74 -9.04
CA ARG A 162 18.31 15.07 -8.97
C ARG A 162 19.19 13.82 -8.91
N SER A 163 18.77 12.82 -8.13
CA SER A 163 19.51 11.57 -8.03
C SER A 163 19.56 10.79 -9.35
N LEU A 164 18.51 10.89 -10.17
CA LEU A 164 18.45 10.26 -11.49
C LEU A 164 19.37 10.99 -12.48
N GLU A 165 19.33 12.33 -12.50
CA GLU A 165 20.24 13.15 -13.33
C GLU A 165 21.71 12.87 -13.01
N GLU A 166 22.07 12.77 -11.72
CA GLU A 166 23.43 12.43 -11.29
C GLU A 166 23.86 11.03 -11.74
N ARG A 167 22.94 10.04 -11.70
CA ARG A 167 23.18 8.68 -12.17
C ARG A 167 23.33 8.60 -13.69
N GLU A 168 22.52 9.34 -14.43
CA GLU A 168 22.59 9.40 -15.90
C GLU A 168 23.87 10.07 -16.38
N GLY A 169 24.29 11.17 -15.72
CA GLY A 169 25.58 11.82 -15.99
C GLY A 169 26.79 10.90 -15.81
N GLN A 170 26.73 9.95 -14.86
CA GLN A 170 27.77 8.95 -14.62
C GLN A 170 27.72 7.75 -15.60
N THR A 171 26.53 7.43 -16.16
CA THR A 171 26.36 6.30 -17.10
C THR A 171 26.94 6.59 -18.50
N SER A 172 27.26 7.85 -18.81
CA SER A 172 27.95 8.28 -20.05
C SER A 172 29.35 7.69 -20.23
N SER A 173 29.88 6.94 -19.24
CA SER A 173 31.24 6.36 -19.28
C SER A 173 31.30 4.84 -19.41
N GLN A 174 30.23 4.07 -19.19
CA GLN A 174 30.25 2.60 -19.38
C GLN A 174 28.88 2.09 -19.81
N GLY A 175 28.82 1.54 -21.03
CA GLY A 175 27.62 0.95 -21.63
C GLY A 175 27.30 -0.46 -21.10
N ALA A 176 26.04 -0.83 -21.32
CA ALA A 176 25.38 -2.11 -21.04
C ALA A 176 24.98 -2.35 -19.57
N ASP A 177 23.79 -1.86 -19.17
CA ASP A 177 22.94 -2.57 -18.19
C ASP A 177 21.59 -1.85 -18.00
N SER A 178 20.63 -2.08 -18.91
CA SER A 178 19.25 -1.58 -18.77
C SER A 178 18.38 -2.49 -17.88
N VAL A 179 18.74 -3.77 -17.71
CA VAL A 179 17.99 -4.74 -16.89
C VAL A 179 18.40 -4.67 -15.40
N ASN A 180 19.65 -4.31 -15.13
CA ASN A 180 20.20 -4.17 -13.76
C ASN A 180 19.80 -2.82 -13.12
N LYS A 181 19.38 -1.84 -13.95
CA LYS A 181 19.11 -0.44 -13.55
C LYS A 181 17.82 -0.28 -12.73
N GLN A 182 16.74 -0.98 -13.11
CA GLN A 182 15.50 -1.01 -12.32
C GLN A 182 15.67 -1.77 -11.01
N GLN A 183 16.48 -2.84 -10.99
CA GLN A 183 16.79 -3.57 -9.77
C GLN A 183 17.54 -2.70 -8.76
N GLY A 184 18.47 -1.84 -9.20
CA GLY A 184 19.21 -0.92 -8.31
C GLY A 184 18.36 0.19 -7.68
N ALA A 185 17.42 0.78 -8.43
CA ALA A 185 16.48 1.77 -7.90
C ALA A 185 15.51 1.11 -6.89
N MET A 186 14.98 -0.07 -7.24
CA MET A 186 14.15 -0.84 -6.31
C MET A 186 14.92 -1.29 -5.07
N VAL A 187 16.22 -1.61 -5.19
CA VAL A 187 17.09 -1.91 -4.05
C VAL A 187 17.29 -0.68 -3.17
N THR A 188 17.32 0.53 -3.72
CA THR A 188 17.46 1.77 -2.93
C THR A 188 16.18 2.10 -2.15
N VAL A 189 15.02 2.00 -2.80
CA VAL A 189 13.71 2.17 -2.16
C VAL A 189 13.47 1.04 -1.15
N MET A 190 13.77 -0.22 -1.50
CA MET A 190 13.71 -1.35 -0.57
C MET A 190 14.73 -1.23 0.55
N SER A 191 15.91 -0.66 0.34
CA SER A 191 16.90 -0.43 1.39
C SER A 191 16.45 0.68 2.34
N TRP A 192 15.82 1.73 1.82
CA TRP A 192 15.19 2.77 2.63
C TRP A 192 14.01 2.22 3.43
N ILE A 193 13.14 1.40 2.83
CA ILE A 193 12.09 0.64 3.52
C ILE A 193 12.70 -0.35 4.53
N LYS A 194 13.80 -1.01 4.21
CA LYS A 194 14.47 -1.98 5.09
C LYS A 194 15.17 -1.34 6.27
N TYR A 195 15.75 -0.14 6.11
CA TYR A 195 16.41 0.62 7.18
C TYR A 195 15.43 1.45 8.03
N ASN A 196 14.28 1.84 7.47
CA ASN A 196 13.33 2.74 8.13
C ASN A 196 11.97 2.08 8.49
N MET A 197 11.64 0.89 7.97
CA MET A 197 10.37 0.18 8.20
C MET A 197 10.45 -1.29 8.67
N LEU A 198 11.61 -1.97 8.70
CA LEU A 198 11.68 -3.38 9.13
C LEU A 198 12.81 -3.65 10.14
N PRO A 199 12.55 -4.30 11.29
CA PRO A 199 13.62 -4.85 12.12
C PRO A 199 14.28 -6.01 11.37
N THR A 200 15.60 -6.07 11.45
CA THR A 200 16.48 -6.96 10.66
C THR A 200 16.18 -8.45 10.85
N ARG A 201 15.98 -9.21 9.75
CA ARG A 201 16.59 -10.54 9.45
C ARG A 201 16.04 -11.20 8.15
N PRO A 202 16.78 -12.16 7.55
CA PRO A 202 16.71 -12.43 6.12
C PRO A 202 15.58 -13.38 5.68
N ALA A 203 15.25 -13.24 4.39
CA ALA A 203 14.45 -14.08 3.49
C ALA A 203 13.83 -15.36 4.07
N ARG A 204 12.51 -15.32 4.27
CA ARG A 204 11.55 -16.45 4.26
C ARG A 204 10.13 -15.87 4.08
N PRO A 205 9.09 -16.69 3.78
CA PRO A 205 7.91 -16.27 3.02
C PRO A 205 7.18 -15.12 3.72
N VAL A 206 6.31 -14.47 2.95
CA VAL A 206 5.47 -13.37 3.41
C VAL A 206 5.02 -13.67 4.85
N THR A 207 5.10 -12.68 5.71
CA THR A 207 4.59 -12.85 7.06
C THR A 207 3.91 -11.55 7.35
N ILE A 208 2.67 -11.66 7.81
CA ILE A 208 1.75 -10.69 8.41
C ILE A 208 2.42 -9.41 8.96
N ALA A 209 3.62 -9.52 9.52
CA ALA A 209 4.47 -8.42 9.98
C ALA A 209 4.78 -7.34 8.93
N VAL A 210 4.94 -7.68 7.65
CA VAL A 210 5.29 -6.68 6.61
C VAL A 210 4.10 -5.76 6.30
N LEU A 211 2.87 -6.28 6.34
CA LEU A 211 1.66 -5.53 5.99
C LEU A 211 1.12 -4.73 7.19
N LEU A 212 1.23 -5.27 8.42
CA LEU A 212 0.93 -4.52 9.64
C LEU A 212 1.98 -3.45 9.97
N GLY A 213 3.25 -3.67 9.60
CA GLY A 213 4.32 -2.69 9.74
C GLY A 213 4.08 -1.42 8.91
N VAL A 214 3.63 -1.57 7.65
CA VAL A 214 3.32 -0.43 6.76
C VAL A 214 2.19 0.43 7.34
N ILE A 215 1.12 -0.17 7.87
CA ILE A 215 -0.01 0.56 8.46
C ILE A 215 0.36 1.16 9.83
N GLY A 216 1.12 0.43 10.66
CA GLY A 216 1.58 0.88 11.98
C GLY A 216 2.62 2.01 11.93
N VAL A 217 3.47 2.06 10.90
CA VAL A 217 4.46 3.12 10.68
C VAL A 217 3.80 4.42 10.24
N VAL A 218 2.77 4.37 9.39
CA VAL A 218 1.96 5.57 9.04
C VAL A 218 1.29 6.16 10.30
N LEU A 219 0.84 5.31 11.23
CA LEU A 219 0.24 5.73 12.51
C LEU A 219 1.27 6.20 13.56
N THR A 220 2.49 5.65 13.57
CA THR A 220 3.55 6.10 14.50
C THR A 220 4.32 7.32 14.01
N LEU A 221 4.48 7.52 12.70
CA LEU A 221 5.02 8.76 12.13
C LEU A 221 4.10 9.96 12.39
N THR A 222 2.78 9.76 12.39
CA THR A 222 1.78 10.79 12.75
C THR A 222 1.83 11.15 14.25
N LEU A 223 2.04 10.17 15.13
CA LEU A 223 2.12 10.41 16.59
C LEU A 223 3.49 10.95 17.04
N LYS A 224 4.60 10.48 16.46
CA LYS A 224 5.96 10.92 16.83
C LYS A 224 6.25 12.35 16.35
N ARG A 225 5.70 12.77 15.21
CA ARG A 225 5.76 14.18 14.75
C ARG A 225 4.86 15.13 15.54
N ARG A 226 3.67 14.69 16.01
CA ARG A 226 2.84 15.48 16.95
C ARG A 226 3.54 15.74 18.30
N LYS A 227 4.29 14.76 18.82
CA LYS A 227 5.08 14.93 20.06
C LYS A 227 6.27 15.87 19.89
N ALA A 228 6.94 15.82 18.74
CA ALA A 228 8.04 16.75 18.42
C ALA A 228 7.55 18.20 18.21
N PHE A 229 6.35 18.36 17.63
CA PHE A 229 5.73 19.68 17.43
C PHE A 229 5.27 20.33 18.75
N LEU A 230 4.81 19.53 19.72
CA LEU A 230 4.43 20.02 21.06
C LEU A 230 5.63 20.36 21.97
N GLN A 231 6.81 19.81 21.69
CA GLN A 231 8.06 20.16 22.41
C GLN A 231 8.77 21.39 21.84
N LEU A 232 8.33 21.93 20.70
CA LEU A 232 8.81 23.17 20.10
C LEU A 232 7.91 24.37 20.42
N LEU A 233 6.84 24.15 21.19
CA LEU A 233 5.84 25.16 21.59
C LEU A 233 5.87 25.49 23.09
N TRP A 234 6.92 25.07 23.82
CA TRP A 234 7.26 25.50 25.19
C TRP A 234 8.78 25.63 25.33
#